data_AF-K6TYM8-F1
#
_entry.id   AF-K6TYM8-F1
#
_cell.length_a   1.000
_cell.length_b   1.000
_cell.length_c   1.000
_cell.angle_alpha   90.00
_cell.angle_beta   90.00
_cell.angle_gamma   90.00
#
_symmetry.space_group_name_H-M   'P 1'
#
loop_
_entity.id
_entity.type
_entity.pdbx_description
1 polymer ?
#
loop_
_entity_poly.entity_id
_entity_poly.type
_entity_poly.pdbx_seq_one_letter_code
_entity_poly.pdbx_strand_id
1 'polypeptide(L)'
;MHEIHNPIAQFTGNDELDLKLIQIEISSAYIDLLSMILGLTSAKEAIGLILQRAMQSQQNNPSQQQDSEQHPKQESNQTKQQQQQNTQHPTPSEIAAFSSCLSLYTTLIYTRVSIIRLNEIYNKIQAGTTNFSLTPNINITTGFIYSVIGSLLRTTGAIQRVDEEGKITIL
;
A
#
# COMPACT_ATOMS: atom_id res chain seq x y z
N MET A 1 -23.07 36.27 5.21
CA MET A 1 -23.22 34.79 5.20
C MET A 1 -21.88 34.22 4.78
N HIS A 2 -21.17 33.57 5.69
CA HIS A 2 -19.89 32.93 5.40
C HIS A 2 -20.16 31.61 4.68
N GLU A 3 -19.96 31.58 3.37
CA GLU A 3 -19.76 30.33 2.65
C GLU A 3 -18.40 29.77 3.08
N ILE A 4 -18.44 28.74 3.92
CA ILE A 4 -17.28 27.88 4.14
C ILE A 4 -17.14 27.08 2.85
N HIS A 5 -16.28 27.56 1.96
CA HIS A 5 -15.87 26.88 0.74
C HIS A 5 -15.09 25.63 1.16
N ASN A 6 -15.79 24.51 1.31
CA ASN A 6 -15.19 23.22 1.63
C ASN A 6 -14.59 22.63 0.35
N PRO A 7 -13.31 22.21 0.32
CA PRO A 7 -12.64 21.83 -0.92
C PRO A 7 -13.19 20.49 -1.43
N ILE A 8 -13.63 20.49 -2.70
CA ILE A 8 -13.76 19.31 -3.58
C ILE A 8 -14.72 18.21 -3.09
N ALA A 9 -15.95 18.56 -2.72
CA ALA A 9 -17.05 17.63 -2.96
C ALA A 9 -17.56 17.89 -4.39
N GLN A 10 -17.29 16.95 -5.29
CA GLN A 10 -17.77 17.01 -6.67
C GLN A 10 -19.30 16.76 -6.68
N PHE A 11 -20.06 17.80 -6.40
CA PHE A 11 -21.51 17.68 -6.43
C PHE A 11 -22.02 17.67 -7.87
N THR A 12 -22.85 16.69 -8.17
CA THR A 12 -23.58 16.61 -9.43
C THR A 12 -24.88 17.43 -9.39
N GLY A 13 -25.26 17.92 -8.21
CA GLY A 13 -26.56 18.54 -7.95
C GLY A 13 -27.70 17.52 -7.96
N ASN A 14 -27.37 16.23 -7.83
CA ASN A 14 -28.30 15.14 -7.59
C ASN A 14 -28.02 14.64 -6.18
N ASP A 15 -28.72 15.22 -5.20
CA ASP A 15 -28.40 15.02 -3.78
C ASP A 15 -28.44 13.54 -3.35
N GLU A 16 -29.35 12.76 -3.92
CA GLU A 16 -29.45 11.33 -3.63
C GLU A 16 -28.24 10.56 -4.17
N LEU A 17 -27.82 10.85 -5.40
CA LEU A 17 -26.62 10.25 -5.99
C LEU A 17 -25.36 10.70 -5.24
N ASP A 18 -25.24 12.00 -4.97
CA ASP A 18 -24.08 12.58 -4.32
C ASP A 18 -23.90 11.99 -2.92
N LEU A 19 -24.98 11.81 -2.16
CA LEU A 19 -24.96 11.15 -0.85
C LEU A 19 -24.46 9.70 -0.95
N LYS A 20 -24.98 8.91 -1.90
CA LYS A 20 -24.55 7.53 -2.12
C LYS A 20 -23.07 7.44 -2.46
N LEU A 21 -22.60 8.32 -3.34
CA LEU A 21 -21.20 8.35 -3.77
C LEU A 21 -20.27 8.77 -2.63
N ILE A 22 -20.66 9.75 -1.82
CA ILE A 22 -19.88 10.16 -0.64
C ILE A 22 -19.75 9.02 0.37
N GLN A 23 -20.81 8.24 0.62
CA GLN A 23 -20.74 7.07 1.49
C GLN A 23 -19.74 6.01 0.99
N ILE A 24 -19.68 5.81 -0.33
CA ILE A 24 -18.69 4.92 -0.97
C ILE A 24 -17.28 5.48 -0.78
N GLU A 25 -17.07 6.78 -0.97
CA GLU A 25 -15.77 7.44 -0.80
C GLU A 25 -15.27 7.34 0.65
N ILE A 26 -16.15 7.59 1.62
CA ILE A 26 -15.84 7.44 3.06
C ILE A 26 -15.43 5.99 3.37
N SER A 27 -16.21 5.02 2.90
CA SER A 27 -15.91 3.60 3.11
C SER A 27 -14.56 3.21 2.48
N SER A 28 -14.28 3.74 1.29
CA SER A 28 -13.01 3.53 0.59
C SER A 28 -11.84 4.17 1.33
N ALA A 29 -12.05 5.33 1.95
CA ALA A 29 -11.02 6.03 2.72
C ALA A 29 -10.57 5.23 3.94
N TYR A 30 -11.48 4.51 4.60
CA TYR A 30 -11.10 3.61 5.69
C TYR A 30 -10.21 2.45 5.22
N ILE A 31 -10.50 1.88 4.05
CA ILE A 31 -9.66 0.83 3.45
C ILE A 31 -8.30 1.39 3.05
N ASP A 32 -8.26 2.62 2.54
CA ASP A 32 -7.02 3.28 2.13
C ASP A 32 -6.14 3.61 3.34
N LEU A 33 -6.75 4.06 4.44
CA LEU A 33 -6.07 4.22 5.73
C LEU A 33 -5.48 2.90 6.25
N LEU A 34 -6.24 1.81 6.18
CA LEU A 34 -5.73 0.49 6.55
C LEU A 34 -4.55 0.08 5.66
N SER A 35 -4.65 0.30 4.34
CA SER A 35 -3.56 0.05 3.39
C SER A 35 -2.29 0.82 3.78
N MET A 36 -2.41 2.12 4.10
CA MET A 36 -1.28 2.93 4.55
C MET A 36 -0.67 2.43 5.86
N ILE A 37 -1.49 2.02 6.83
CA ILE A 37 -1.02 1.44 8.09
C ILE A 37 -0.22 0.17 7.84
N LEU A 38 -0.71 -0.72 6.95
CA LEU A 38 0.01 -1.93 6.58
C LEU A 38 1.36 -1.63 5.90
N GLY A 39 1.39 -0.63 5.01
CA GLY A 39 2.64 -0.17 4.39
C GLY A 39 3.66 0.35 5.42
N LEU A 40 3.20 1.10 6.43
CA LEU A 40 4.05 1.57 7.52
C LEU A 40 4.56 0.41 8.40
N THR A 41 3.70 -0.57 8.68
CA THR A 41 4.09 -1.78 9.44
C THR A 41 5.16 -2.56 8.69
N SER A 42 4.94 -2.82 7.40
CA SER A 42 5.92 -3.47 6.53
C SER A 42 7.28 -2.74 6.56
N ALA A 43 7.29 -1.42 6.40
CA ALA A 43 8.52 -0.63 6.43
C ALA A 43 9.25 -0.75 7.78
N LYS A 44 8.52 -0.76 8.90
CA LYS A 44 9.10 -0.92 10.24
C LYS A 44 9.72 -2.31 10.43
N GLU A 45 9.05 -3.36 9.97
CA GLU A 45 9.59 -4.71 10.04
C GLU A 45 10.83 -4.88 9.16
N ALA A 46 10.82 -4.28 7.95
CA ALA A 46 11.99 -4.26 7.07
C ALA A 46 13.22 -3.60 7.74
N ILE A 47 13.02 -2.49 8.47
CA ILE A 47 14.11 -1.87 9.27
C ILE A 47 14.65 -2.86 10.30
N GLY A 48 13.78 -3.56 11.03
CA GLY A 48 14.18 -4.57 12.01
C GLY A 48 15.05 -5.66 11.40
N LEU A 49 14.65 -6.20 10.24
CA LEU A 49 15.41 -7.22 9.52
C LEU A 49 16.78 -6.71 9.05
N ILE A 50 16.86 -5.48 8.53
CA ILE A 50 18.13 -4.90 8.09
C ILE A 50 19.08 -4.72 9.28
N LEU A 51 18.60 -4.21 10.41
CA LEU A 51 19.41 -4.03 11.61
C LEU A 51 19.91 -5.37 12.16
N GLN A 52 19.06 -6.40 12.18
CA GLN A 52 19.46 -7.75 12.59
C GLN A 52 20.57 -8.32 11.70
N ARG A 53 20.42 -8.19 10.37
CA ARG A 53 21.45 -8.62 9.41
C ARG A 53 22.77 -7.87 9.58
N ALA A 54 22.71 -6.56 9.82
CA ALA A 54 23.90 -5.74 10.05
C ALA A 54 24.68 -6.18 11.31
N MET A 55 23.97 -6.46 12.42
CA MET A 55 24.59 -6.94 13.66
C MET A 55 25.23 -8.34 13.49
N GLN A 56 24.58 -9.24 12.76
CA GLN A 56 25.12 -10.58 12.49
C GLN A 56 26.39 -10.53 11.63
N SER A 57 26.42 -9.67 10.60
CA SER A 57 27.59 -9.49 9.75
C SER A 57 28.79 -8.90 10.50
N GLN A 58 28.57 -8.09 11.55
CA GLN A 58 29.64 -7.58 12.41
C GLN A 58 30.22 -8.65 13.34
N GLN A 59 29.41 -9.60 13.83
CA GLN A 59 29.89 -10.71 14.66
C GLN A 59 30.65 -11.78 13.86
N ASN A 60 30.39 -11.91 12.56
CA ASN A 60 30.99 -12.95 11.70
C ASN A 60 32.23 -12.48 10.90
N ASN A 61 32.83 -11.33 11.22
CA ASN A 61 34.09 -10.89 10.58
C ASN A 61 35.31 -11.50 11.32
N PRO A 62 36.07 -12.45 10.73
CA PRO A 62 37.30 -12.95 11.32
C PRO A 62 38.49 -12.14 10.81
N SER A 63 38.98 -11.22 11.64
CA SER A 63 40.27 -10.56 11.43
C SER A 63 41.10 -10.61 12.71
N GLN A 64 41.70 -11.78 12.98
CA GLN A 64 43.15 -11.98 13.22
C GLN A 64 43.40 -13.32 13.92
N GLN A 65 44.01 -14.25 13.17
CA GLN A 65 44.77 -15.37 13.73
C GLN A 65 46.07 -14.81 14.34
N GLN A 66 46.38 -15.16 15.59
CA GLN A 66 47.68 -15.70 15.96
C GLN A 66 47.65 -16.39 17.34
N ASP A 67 48.05 -17.66 17.28
CA ASP A 67 48.76 -18.48 18.27
C ASP A 67 48.08 -19.05 19.54
N SER A 68 48.09 -20.40 19.54
CA SER A 68 48.34 -21.33 20.67
C SER A 68 47.17 -22.14 21.26
N GLU A 69 47.27 -23.45 20.96
CA GLU A 69 47.07 -24.63 21.83
C GLU A 69 45.66 -25.05 22.34
N GLN A 70 45.28 -26.26 21.89
CA GLN A 70 44.51 -27.34 22.53
C GLN A 70 43.63 -27.02 23.77
N HIS A 71 42.29 -27.09 23.59
CA HIS A 71 41.42 -27.97 24.38
C HIS A 71 39.99 -28.12 23.77
N PRO A 72 39.28 -29.24 24.01
CA PRO A 72 38.13 -29.67 23.21
C PRO A 72 36.77 -29.24 23.76
N LYS A 73 35.79 -29.19 22.84
CA LYS A 73 34.32 -29.28 23.02
C LYS A 73 33.62 -28.19 23.83
N GLN A 74 32.96 -27.27 23.12
CA GLN A 74 31.61 -26.79 23.43
C GLN A 74 30.85 -26.44 22.13
N GLU A 75 30.56 -27.45 21.31
CA GLU A 75 29.43 -27.37 20.37
C GLU A 75 28.13 -27.60 21.16
N SER A 76 27.54 -26.53 21.69
CA SER A 76 26.12 -26.46 22.00
C SER A 76 25.83 -25.07 22.53
N ASN A 77 25.27 -24.19 21.69
CA ASN A 77 24.22 -23.25 22.12
C ASN A 77 23.64 -22.33 21.03
N GLN A 78 23.95 -22.48 19.73
CA GLN A 78 23.35 -21.62 18.70
C GLN A 78 22.16 -22.20 17.93
N THR A 79 21.80 -23.47 18.11
CA THR A 79 20.69 -24.10 17.37
C THR A 79 19.40 -24.24 18.19
N LYS A 80 19.11 -23.30 19.11
CA LYS A 80 17.90 -23.34 19.94
C LYS A 80 17.10 -22.03 20.06
N GLN A 81 17.19 -21.14 19.07
CA GLN A 81 16.27 -20.00 18.98
C GLN A 81 15.49 -19.87 17.65
N GLN A 82 15.56 -20.85 16.75
CA GLN A 82 14.74 -20.86 15.52
C GLN A 82 13.58 -21.86 15.51
N GLN A 83 13.33 -22.58 16.61
CA GLN A 83 12.19 -23.48 16.73
C GLN A 83 11.32 -23.15 17.94
N GLN A 84 10.58 -22.03 17.88
CA GLN A 84 9.41 -21.82 18.74
C GLN A 84 8.48 -20.73 18.20
N GLN A 85 7.69 -21.07 17.18
CA GLN A 85 6.23 -20.93 17.09
C GLN A 85 5.81 -21.03 15.62
N ASN A 86 5.06 -22.09 15.33
CA ASN A 86 4.51 -22.43 14.02
C ASN A 86 3.29 -21.54 13.71
N THR A 87 3.53 -20.24 13.63
CA THR A 87 2.69 -19.27 12.92
C THR A 87 3.64 -18.52 11.99
N GLN A 88 3.62 -18.91 10.72
CA GLN A 88 4.40 -18.25 9.68
C GLN A 88 3.84 -16.83 9.53
N HIS A 89 4.46 -15.87 10.23
CA HIS A 89 4.09 -14.47 10.12
C HIS A 89 4.44 -13.98 8.71
N PRO A 90 3.58 -13.17 8.07
CA PRO A 90 3.84 -12.69 6.72
C PRO A 90 5.14 -11.88 6.69
N THR A 91 5.93 -12.01 5.63
CA THR A 91 7.14 -11.22 5.46
C THR A 91 6.80 -9.75 5.23
N PRO A 92 7.74 -8.81 5.47
CA PRO A 92 7.50 -7.40 5.17
C PRO A 92 7.11 -7.17 3.72
N SER A 93 7.67 -7.92 2.78
CA SER A 93 7.31 -7.83 1.36
C SER A 93 5.90 -8.35 1.08
N GLU A 94 5.46 -9.42 1.75
CA GLU A 94 4.07 -9.92 1.65
C GLU A 94 3.08 -8.87 2.18
N ILE A 95 3.39 -8.23 3.31
CA ILE A 95 2.58 -7.13 3.86
C ILE A 95 2.55 -5.93 2.90
N ALA A 96 3.68 -5.57 2.29
CA ALA A 96 3.77 -4.47 1.32
C ALA A 96 2.97 -4.76 0.04
N ALA A 97 3.03 -6.00 -0.46
CA ALA A 97 2.26 -6.44 -1.61
C ALA A 97 0.76 -6.37 -1.32
N PHE A 98 0.33 -6.87 -0.16
CA PHE A 98 -1.08 -6.80 0.26
C PHE A 98 -1.56 -5.35 0.44
N SER A 99 -0.77 -4.49 1.09
CA SER A 99 -1.03 -3.06 1.18
C SER A 99 -1.20 -2.42 -0.20
N SER A 100 -0.30 -2.71 -1.14
CA SER A 100 -0.36 -2.18 -2.52
C SER A 100 -1.63 -2.63 -3.26
N CYS A 101 -2.03 -3.91 -3.10
CA CYS A 101 -3.29 -4.42 -3.65
C CYS A 101 -4.52 -3.68 -3.09
N LEU A 102 -4.55 -3.41 -1.78
CA LEU A 102 -5.62 -2.63 -1.17
C LEU A 102 -5.66 -1.18 -1.69
N SER A 103 -4.50 -0.56 -1.88
CA SER A 103 -4.42 0.81 -2.43
C SER A 103 -4.86 0.87 -3.89
N LEU A 104 -4.53 -0.16 -4.69
CA LEU A 104 -5.05 -0.30 -6.05
C LEU A 104 -6.58 -0.45 -6.04
N TYR A 105 -7.11 -1.28 -5.14
CA TYR A 105 -8.55 -1.48 -5.00
C TYR A 105 -9.29 -0.18 -4.65
N THR A 106 -8.80 0.60 -3.68
CA THR A 106 -9.41 1.90 -3.31
C THR A 106 -9.31 2.91 -4.45
N THR A 107 -8.17 2.97 -5.14
CA THR A 107 -7.97 3.84 -6.32
C THR A 107 -8.96 3.52 -7.44
N LEU A 108 -9.25 2.24 -7.69
CA LEU A 108 -10.27 1.84 -8.66
C LEU A 108 -11.69 2.29 -8.24
N ILE A 109 -12.02 2.23 -6.95
CA ILE A 109 -13.30 2.73 -6.46
C ILE A 109 -13.42 4.23 -6.66
N TYR A 110 -12.40 5.02 -6.28
CA TYR A 110 -12.42 6.47 -6.48
C TYR A 110 -12.53 6.84 -7.97
N THR A 111 -11.83 6.10 -8.84
CA THR A 111 -11.95 6.25 -10.28
C THR A 111 -13.38 6.02 -10.74
N ARG A 112 -14.02 4.94 -10.31
CA ARG A 112 -15.42 4.64 -10.63
C ARG A 112 -16.37 5.75 -10.15
N VAL A 113 -16.18 6.25 -8.92
CA VAL A 113 -17.00 7.37 -8.39
C VAL A 113 -16.86 8.61 -9.27
N SER A 114 -15.63 8.97 -9.66
CA SER A 114 -15.40 10.14 -10.53
C SER A 114 -16.06 10.01 -11.90
N ILE A 115 -16.03 8.81 -12.50
CA ILE A 115 -16.70 8.53 -13.78
C ILE A 115 -18.22 8.66 -13.64
N ILE A 116 -18.81 8.14 -12.55
CA ILE A 116 -20.26 8.25 -12.33
C ILE A 116 -20.67 9.72 -12.23
N ARG A 117 -19.92 10.54 -11.47
CA ARG A 117 -20.19 11.98 -11.35
C ARG A 117 -20.05 12.71 -12.68
N LEU A 118 -19.00 12.40 -13.44
CA LEU A 118 -18.77 12.97 -14.76
C LEU A 118 -19.94 12.68 -15.71
N ASN A 119 -20.41 11.43 -15.72
CA ASN A 119 -21.54 11.01 -16.56
C ASN A 119 -22.85 11.69 -16.16
N GLU A 120 -23.12 11.81 -14.85
CA GLU A 120 -24.32 12.50 -14.37
C GLU A 120 -24.34 13.96 -14.82
N ILE A 121 -23.21 14.67 -14.66
CA ILE A 121 -23.10 16.08 -15.06
C ILE A 121 -23.23 16.20 -16.58
N TYR A 122 -22.58 15.32 -17.35
CA TYR A 122 -22.72 15.27 -18.80
C TYR A 122 -24.19 15.11 -19.22
N ASN A 123 -24.91 14.15 -18.63
CA ASN A 123 -26.31 13.89 -18.94
C ASN A 123 -27.21 15.09 -18.61
N LYS A 124 -26.98 15.75 -17.47
CA LYS A 124 -27.72 16.96 -17.10
C LYS A 124 -27.47 18.13 -18.05
N ILE A 125 -26.23 18.30 -18.52
CA ILE A 125 -25.90 19.32 -19.53
C ILE A 125 -26.64 19.02 -20.84
N GLN A 126 -26.63 17.77 -21.30
CA GLN A 126 -27.36 17.36 -22.51
C GLN A 126 -28.88 17.56 -22.38
N ALA A 127 -29.43 17.35 -21.18
CA ALA A 127 -30.83 17.59 -20.87
C ALA A 127 -31.18 19.07 -20.67
N GLY A 128 -30.19 19.99 -20.67
CA GLY A 128 -30.41 21.41 -20.39
C GLY A 128 -30.82 21.72 -18.96
N THR A 129 -30.57 20.80 -18.01
CA THR A 129 -30.99 20.93 -16.61
C THR A 129 -29.90 21.49 -15.69
N THR A 130 -28.68 21.66 -16.21
CA THR A 130 -27.59 22.34 -15.50
C THR A 130 -26.69 23.12 -16.46
N ASN A 131 -26.06 24.17 -15.95
CA ASN A 131 -25.04 24.96 -16.65
C ASN A 131 -23.63 24.74 -16.05
N PHE A 132 -23.44 23.65 -15.29
CA PHE A 132 -22.13 23.31 -14.73
C PHE A 132 -21.09 23.07 -15.82
N SER A 133 -19.84 23.41 -15.52
CA SER A 133 -18.71 23.09 -16.39
C SER A 133 -18.31 21.62 -16.24
N LEU A 134 -18.06 20.95 -17.35
CA LEU A 134 -17.59 19.56 -17.37
C LEU A 134 -16.09 19.45 -17.04
N THR A 135 -15.30 20.49 -17.34
CA THR A 135 -13.83 20.50 -17.26
C THR A 135 -13.28 20.07 -15.89
N PRO A 136 -13.78 20.55 -14.74
CA PRO A 136 -13.28 20.11 -13.44
C PRO A 136 -13.42 18.60 -13.22
N ASN A 137 -14.55 18.02 -13.65
CA ASN A 137 -14.82 16.60 -13.49
C ASN A 137 -13.99 15.74 -14.46
N ILE A 138 -13.71 16.25 -15.67
CA ILE A 138 -12.78 15.62 -16.61
C ILE A 138 -11.37 15.57 -16.00
N ASN A 139 -10.87 16.70 -15.48
CA ASN A 139 -9.52 16.77 -14.93
C ASN A 139 -9.35 15.84 -13.72
N ILE A 140 -10.34 15.78 -12.84
CA ILE A 140 -10.31 14.88 -11.67
C ILE A 140 -10.37 13.41 -12.11
N THR A 141 -11.28 13.07 -13.03
CA THR A 141 -11.38 11.69 -13.58
C THR A 141 -10.06 11.27 -14.23
N THR A 142 -9.46 12.16 -15.00
CA THR A 142 -8.15 11.95 -15.63
C THR A 142 -7.05 11.74 -14.59
N GLY A 143 -7.05 12.53 -13.51
CA GLY A 143 -6.15 12.35 -12.39
C GLY A 143 -6.28 10.96 -11.75
N PHE A 144 -7.50 10.49 -11.53
CA PHE A 144 -7.74 9.13 -11.01
C PHE A 144 -7.27 8.03 -11.96
N ILE A 145 -7.46 8.19 -13.28
CA ILE A 145 -6.92 7.24 -14.28
C ILE A 145 -5.40 7.14 -14.18
N TYR A 146 -4.69 8.27 -14.06
CA TYR A 146 -3.24 8.25 -13.85
C TYR A 146 -2.85 7.58 -12.53
N SER A 147 -3.61 7.81 -11.46
CA SER A 147 -3.41 7.12 -10.18
C SER A 147 -3.59 5.61 -10.29
N VAL A 148 -4.54 5.11 -11.09
CA VAL A 148 -4.70 3.67 -11.36
C VAL A 148 -3.45 3.11 -12.02
N ILE A 149 -2.93 3.78 -13.05
CA ILE A 149 -1.70 3.35 -13.75
C ILE A 149 -0.52 3.28 -12.76
N GLY A 150 -0.31 4.33 -11.97
CA GLY A 150 0.76 4.35 -10.96
C GLY A 150 0.61 3.24 -9.91
N SER A 151 -0.63 2.99 -9.46
CA SER A 151 -0.93 1.95 -8.47
C SER A 151 -0.74 0.54 -9.02
N LEU A 152 -1.07 0.30 -10.29
CA LEU A 152 -0.81 -0.97 -10.98
C LEU A 152 0.70 -1.27 -11.06
N LEU A 153 1.50 -0.30 -11.46
CA LEU A 153 2.95 -0.44 -11.54
C LEU A 153 3.55 -0.74 -10.17
N ARG A 154 3.14 -0.01 -9.13
CA ARG A 154 3.59 -0.24 -7.74
C ARG A 154 3.23 -1.63 -7.26
N THR A 155 1.98 -2.05 -7.47
CA THR A 155 1.47 -3.36 -7.04
C THR A 155 2.22 -4.49 -7.75
N THR A 156 2.47 -4.35 -9.05
CA THR A 156 3.25 -5.33 -9.83
C THR A 156 4.66 -5.47 -9.25
N GLY A 157 5.35 -4.36 -8.98
CA GLY A 157 6.68 -4.39 -8.37
C GLY A 157 6.70 -5.01 -6.98
N ALA A 158 5.68 -4.75 -6.15
CA ALA A 158 5.57 -5.33 -4.82
C ALA A 158 5.36 -6.85 -4.87
N ILE A 159 4.52 -7.35 -5.79
CA ILE A 159 4.33 -8.79 -6.00
C ILE A 159 5.61 -9.45 -6.53
N GLN A 160 6.28 -8.84 -7.51
CA GLN A 160 7.57 -9.33 -8.02
C GLN A 160 8.61 -9.47 -6.90
N ARG A 161 8.61 -8.55 -5.93
CA ARG A 161 9.52 -8.63 -4.80
C ARG A 161 9.25 -9.81 -3.88
N VAL A 162 7.97 -10.14 -3.65
CA VAL A 162 7.58 -11.36 -2.91
C VAL A 162 8.07 -12.60 -3.64
N ASP A 163 7.90 -12.66 -4.96
CA ASP A 163 8.35 -13.81 -5.77
C ASP A 163 9.88 -13.98 -5.73
N GLU A 164 10.64 -12.88 -5.74
CA GLU A 164 12.09 -12.90 -5.59
C GLU A 164 12.52 -13.45 -4.22
N GLU A 165 11.88 -13.03 -3.15
CA GLU A 165 12.16 -13.53 -1.79
C GLU A 165 11.83 -15.02 -1.65
N GLY A 166 10.72 -15.46 -2.25
CA GLY A 166 10.36 -16.88 -2.27
C GLY A 166 11.42 -17.74 -2.97
N LYS A 167 12.00 -17.26 -4.07
CA LYS A 167 13.07 -17.98 -4.80
C LYS A 167 14.38 -18.07 -4.03
N ILE A 168 14.77 -17.00 -3.32
CA ILE A 168 16.02 -16.98 -2.53
C ILE A 168 15.93 -17.95 -1.36
N THR A 169 14.75 -18.15 -0.77
CA THR A 169 14.56 -18.98 0.43
C THR A 169 14.57 -20.50 0.15
N ILE A 170 14.45 -20.92 -1.12
CA ILE A 170 14.40 -22.34 -1.53
C ILE A 170 15.79 -22.92 -1.87
N LEU A 171 16.81 -22.08 -2.04
CA LEU A 171 18.20 -22.46 -2.35
C LEU A 171 19.06 -22.63 -1.09
#